data_AF-A0A834HBA9-F1
#
_entry.id   AF-A0A834HBA9-F1
#
_cell.length_a   1.000
_cell.length_b   1.000
_cell.length_c   1.000
_cell.angle_alpha   90.00
_cell.angle_beta   90.00
_cell.angle_gamma   90.00
#
_symmetry.space_group_name_H-M   'P 1'
#
loop_
_entity.id
_entity.type
_entity.pdbx_description
1 polymer ?
#
loop_
_entity_poly.entity_id
_entity_poly.type
_entity_poly.pdbx_seq_one_letter_code
_entity_poly.pdbx_strand_id
1 'polypeptide(L)'
;MVVFFLQFLYVEKDCLVLSDRPGSGKLGSKFNKVKLNYPHEFLTSISGSFSDYFGRCVVSSITFGTNQGTHGLFGKQCEYDRVFNFQTGPERQPFGGFHGSTIEGVLESIGVYVKPTITISSLICAQEFNGCRT
;
A
#
# COMPACT_ATOMS: atom_id res chain seq x y z
N MET A 1 13.04 -14.25 6.31
CA MET A 1 12.84 -12.90 6.88
C MET A 1 11.44 -12.50 6.48
N VAL A 2 10.59 -12.16 7.43
CA VAL A 2 9.18 -11.80 7.18
C VAL A 2 8.96 -10.33 7.52
N VAL A 3 7.84 -9.77 7.08
CA VAL A 3 7.43 -8.42 7.47
C VAL A 3 6.68 -8.51 8.80
N PHE A 4 7.12 -7.76 9.81
CA PHE A 4 6.47 -7.77 11.14
C PHE A 4 5.33 -6.76 11.22
N PHE A 5 5.58 -5.53 10.80
CA PHE A 5 4.59 -4.45 10.81
C PHE A 5 5.01 -3.36 9.83
N LEU A 6 4.07 -2.47 9.52
CA LEU A 6 4.33 -1.20 8.86
C LEU A 6 3.98 -0.06 9.81
N GLN A 7 4.75 1.02 9.74
CA GLN A 7 4.49 2.24 10.48
C GLN A 7 4.61 3.41 9.52
N PHE A 8 3.74 4.40 9.67
CA PHE A 8 3.60 5.49 8.72
C PHE A 8 3.89 6.81 9.39
N LEU A 9 4.72 7.62 8.74
CA LEU A 9 4.86 9.04 9.05
C LEU A 9 4.10 9.80 7.98
N TYR A 10 3.08 10.56 8.35
CA TYR A 10 2.21 11.27 7.43
C TYR A 10 1.97 12.71 7.88
N VAL A 11 1.46 13.54 6.97
CA VAL A 11 1.12 14.94 7.28
C VAL A 11 -0.38 15.02 7.59
N GLU A 12 -0.72 15.52 8.76
CA GLU A 12 -2.09 15.82 9.18
C GLU A 12 -2.14 17.25 9.71
N LYS A 13 -2.98 18.11 9.10
CA LYS A 13 -3.10 19.54 9.46
C LYS A 13 -1.72 20.23 9.53
N ASP A 14 -0.92 20.04 8.47
CA ASP A 14 0.45 20.55 8.33
C ASP A 14 1.47 20.08 9.38
N CYS A 15 1.10 19.12 10.23
CA CYS A 15 1.97 18.51 11.22
C CYS A 15 2.39 17.10 10.79
N LEU A 16 3.66 16.74 11.01
CA LEU A 16 4.11 15.36 10.82
C LEU A 16 3.65 14.51 12.01
N VAL A 17 2.84 13.49 11.73
CA VAL A 17 2.29 12.56 12.70
C VAL A 17 2.83 11.16 12.40
N LEU A 18 3.41 10.53 13.41
CA LEU A 18 3.83 9.13 13.36
C LEU A 18 2.66 8.27 13.84
N SER A 19 2.23 7.31 13.01
CA SER A 19 1.21 6.35 13.40
C SER A 19 1.68 5.51 14.59
N ASP A 20 0.73 5.00 15.36
CA ASP A 20 1.02 3.96 16.34
C ASP A 20 1.71 2.78 15.67
N ARG A 21 2.60 2.13 16.41
CA ARG A 21 3.26 0.91 15.98
C ARG A 21 2.28 -0.26 16.12
N PRO A 22 1.99 -1.03 15.06
CA PRO A 22 1.15 -2.21 15.19
C PRO A 22 1.81 -3.29 16.06
N GLY A 23 1.02 -3.88 16.96
CA GLY A 23 1.42 -4.99 17.82
C GLY A 23 2.20 -4.62 19.08
N SER A 24 2.20 -5.54 20.06
CA SER A 24 2.74 -5.32 21.41
C SER A 24 4.19 -5.82 21.59
N GLY A 25 4.84 -6.24 20.50
CA GLY A 25 6.06 -7.06 20.55
C GLY A 25 7.39 -6.28 20.58
N LYS A 26 8.44 -6.93 21.09
CA LYS A 26 9.84 -6.49 20.96
C LYS A 26 10.47 -6.85 19.60
N LEU A 27 9.76 -7.57 18.73
CA LEU A 27 10.23 -7.99 17.40
C LEU A 27 10.14 -6.85 16.37
N GLY A 28 11.05 -6.85 15.39
CA GLY A 28 11.10 -5.80 14.36
C GLY A 28 11.79 -4.52 14.82
N SER A 29 12.95 -4.65 15.47
CA SER A 29 13.80 -3.50 15.87
C SER A 29 14.53 -2.84 14.69
N LYS A 30 14.57 -3.49 13.52
CA LYS A 30 15.14 -2.93 12.29
C LYS A 30 14.04 -2.38 11.41
N PHE A 31 14.11 -1.08 11.14
CA PHE A 31 13.22 -0.38 10.25
C PHE A 31 13.89 -0.19 8.89
N ASN A 32 13.23 -0.65 7.84
CA ASN A 32 13.50 -0.14 6.49
C ASN A 32 12.61 1.08 6.28
N LYS A 33 13.21 2.24 6.01
CA LYS A 33 12.48 3.49 5.83
C LYS A 33 12.36 3.79 4.34
N VAL A 34 11.12 4.04 3.91
CA VAL A 34 10.82 4.57 2.58
C VAL A 34 10.37 6.01 2.77
N LYS A 35 11.06 6.95 2.13
CA LYS A 35 10.66 8.36 2.09
C LYS A 35 10.29 8.69 0.65
N LEU A 36 9.01 8.96 0.43
CA LEU A 36 8.54 9.45 -0.85
C LEU A 36 8.87 10.93 -1.00
N ASN A 37 9.28 11.34 -2.20
CA ASN A 37 9.44 12.73 -2.58
C ASN A 37 8.08 13.42 -2.79
N TYR A 38 7.30 13.57 -1.72
CA TYR A 38 6.00 14.23 -1.75
C TYR A 38 6.13 15.72 -2.15
N PRO A 39 5.25 16.26 -3.02
CA PRO A 39 4.08 15.61 -3.64
C PRO A 39 4.37 14.94 -4.99
N HIS A 40 5.61 14.99 -5.49
CA HIS A 40 5.99 14.53 -6.83
C HIS A 40 6.09 13.01 -6.98
N GLU A 41 6.27 12.29 -5.87
CA GLU A 41 6.28 10.84 -5.81
C GLU A 41 5.05 10.33 -5.06
N PHE A 42 4.30 9.45 -5.70
CA PHE A 42 3.08 8.84 -5.18
C PHE A 42 3.03 7.35 -5.54
N LEU A 43 2.32 6.59 -4.71
CA LEU A 43 2.12 5.16 -4.91
C LEU A 43 1.29 4.89 -6.17
N THR A 44 1.77 3.96 -6.98
CA THR A 44 1.09 3.43 -8.17
C THR A 44 0.74 1.95 -8.01
N SER A 45 1.42 1.26 -7.09
CA SER A 45 1.12 -0.13 -6.78
C SER A 45 1.65 -0.56 -5.42
N ILE A 46 1.06 -1.63 -4.92
CA ILE A 46 1.60 -2.43 -3.84
C ILE A 46 1.62 -3.89 -4.30
N SER A 47 2.79 -4.51 -4.20
CA SER A 47 2.97 -5.91 -4.53
C SER A 47 3.77 -6.60 -3.45
N GLY A 48 3.83 -7.92 -3.51
CA GLY A 48 4.54 -8.68 -2.52
C GLY A 48 4.24 -10.16 -2.59
N SER A 49 4.58 -10.86 -1.54
CA SER A 49 4.31 -12.28 -1.41
C SER A 49 3.87 -12.66 0.00
N PHE A 50 3.14 -13.76 0.09
CA PHE A 50 2.64 -14.34 1.32
C PHE A 50 2.68 -15.87 1.25
N SER A 51 2.80 -16.50 2.41
CA SER A 51 2.72 -17.95 2.55
C SER A 51 1.74 -18.35 3.64
N ASP A 52 1.27 -19.58 3.54
CA ASP A 52 0.65 -20.24 4.68
C ASP A 52 1.75 -20.80 5.60
N TYR A 53 1.77 -20.35 6.85
CA TYR A 53 2.65 -20.86 7.88
C TYR A 53 1.80 -21.45 9.01
N PHE A 54 1.66 -22.77 9.01
CA PHE A 54 0.82 -23.53 9.96
C PHE A 54 -0.64 -23.05 9.99
N GLY A 55 -1.26 -22.85 8.83
CA GLY A 55 -2.66 -22.43 8.70
C GLY A 55 -2.88 -20.93 8.92
N ARG A 56 -1.81 -20.14 8.97
CA ARG A 56 -1.85 -18.68 9.08
C ARG A 56 -1.25 -18.03 7.84
N CYS A 57 -1.94 -17.06 7.27
CA CYS A 57 -1.40 -16.25 6.19
C CYS A 57 -0.33 -15.31 6.74
N VAL A 58 0.88 -15.32 6.19
CA VAL A 58 1.98 -14.44 6.61
C VAL A 58 2.50 -13.69 5.41
N VAL A 59 2.53 -12.35 5.50
CA VAL A 59 3.14 -11.51 4.47
C VAL A 59 4.67 -11.66 4.56
N SER A 60 5.23 -12.37 3.58
CA SER A 60 6.66 -12.65 3.52
C SER A 60 7.44 -11.53 2.85
N SER A 61 6.81 -10.79 1.93
CA SER A 61 7.40 -9.61 1.32
C SER A 61 6.43 -8.51 0.89
N ILE A 62 6.93 -7.27 0.81
CA ILE A 62 6.22 -6.09 0.28
C ILE A 62 7.17 -5.26 -0.57
N THR A 63 6.64 -4.78 -1.70
CA THR A 63 7.26 -3.80 -2.60
C THR A 63 6.25 -2.70 -2.88
N PHE A 64 6.68 -1.45 -2.78
CA PHE A 64 5.88 -0.28 -3.14
C PHE A 64 6.30 0.20 -4.51
N GLY A 65 5.40 0.19 -5.48
CA GLY A 65 5.61 0.87 -6.75
C GLY A 65 5.12 2.31 -6.67
N THR A 66 5.87 3.21 -7.29
CA THR A 66 5.58 4.63 -7.40
C THR A 66 5.69 5.07 -8.84
N ASN A 67 5.29 6.31 -9.13
CA ASN A 67 5.55 6.93 -10.44
C ASN A 67 7.04 7.24 -10.69
N GLN A 68 7.91 7.13 -9.68
CA GLN A 68 9.36 7.38 -9.81
C GLN A 68 10.22 6.11 -9.73
N GLY A 69 9.61 4.95 -9.51
CA GLY A 69 10.32 3.68 -9.38
C GLY A 69 9.71 2.77 -8.31
N THR A 70 10.53 1.88 -7.76
CA THR A 70 10.10 0.89 -6.76
C THR A 70 10.91 1.02 -5.47
N HIS A 71 10.23 0.81 -4.34
CA HIS A 71 10.85 0.72 -3.02
C HIS A 71 10.63 -0.68 -2.45
N GLY A 72 11.71 -1.37 -2.15
CA GLY A 72 11.70 -2.77 -1.73
C GLY A 72 12.62 -3.62 -2.62
N LEU A 73 12.55 -4.94 -2.55
CA LEU A 73 11.60 -5.76 -1.79
C LEU A 73 11.96 -5.80 -0.29
N PHE A 74 10.97 -5.55 0.57
CA PHE A 74 11.12 -5.70 2.03
C PHE A 74 10.64 -7.09 2.46
N GLY A 75 11.42 -7.78 3.29
CA GLY A 75 11.17 -9.18 3.63
C GLY A 75 11.94 -10.13 2.72
N LYS A 76 11.46 -11.36 2.53
CA LYS A 76 12.06 -12.36 1.64
C LYS A 76 10.97 -13.22 1.04
N GLN A 77 10.86 -13.17 -0.28
CA GLN A 77 10.04 -14.12 -1.05
C GLN A 77 10.76 -15.48 -1.11
N CYS A 78 10.01 -16.55 -0.83
CA CYS A 78 10.46 -17.94 -0.96
C CYS A 78 9.85 -18.61 -2.19
N GLU A 79 10.39 -19.78 -2.58
CA GLU A 79 10.02 -20.51 -3.80
C GLU A 79 8.52 -20.83 -3.89
N TYR A 80 7.89 -21.16 -2.75
CA TYR A 80 6.49 -21.57 -2.67
C TYR A 80 5.54 -20.46 -2.16
N ASP A 81 6.03 -19.24 -2.02
CA ASP A 81 5.17 -18.11 -1.64
C ASP A 81 4.24 -17.73 -2.79
N ARG A 82 3.00 -17.36 -2.44
CA ARG A 82 2.05 -16.79 -3.38
C ARG A 82 2.33 -15.29 -3.53
N VAL A 83 2.19 -14.78 -4.75
CA VAL A 83 2.41 -13.35 -5.03
C VAL A 83 1.08 -12.61 -5.09
N PHE A 84 1.09 -11.35 -4.66
CA PHE A 84 0.01 -10.41 -4.88
C PHE A 84 0.54 -9.15 -5.55
N ASN A 85 -0.30 -8.53 -6.38
CA ASN A 85 0.01 -7.28 -7.03
C ASN A 85 -1.27 -6.46 -7.21
N PHE A 86 -1.36 -5.34 -6.51
CA PHE A 86 -2.44 -4.39 -6.60
C PHE A 86 -1.94 -3.11 -7.28
N GLN A 87 -2.59 -2.73 -8.37
CA GLN A 87 -2.26 -1.54 -9.15
C GLN A 87 -3.31 -0.47 -8.90
N THR A 88 -2.88 0.72 -8.50
CA THR A 88 -3.75 1.91 -8.38
C THR A 88 -3.87 2.64 -9.71
N GLY A 89 -3.54 2.04 -10.85
CA GLY A 89 -3.59 2.68 -12.16
C GLY A 89 -2.47 3.71 -12.42
N PRO A 90 -2.40 4.24 -13.65
CA PRO A 90 -1.30 5.10 -14.12
C PRO A 90 -1.39 6.55 -13.60
N GLU A 91 -2.58 6.99 -13.23
CA GLU A 91 -2.83 8.35 -12.73
C GLU A 91 -2.75 8.40 -11.20
N ARG A 92 -2.52 9.60 -10.67
CA ARG A 92 -2.52 9.84 -9.22
C ARG A 92 -3.93 9.68 -8.67
N GLN A 93 -4.29 8.45 -8.30
CA GLN A 93 -5.51 8.19 -7.55
C GLN A 93 -5.35 8.74 -6.12
N PRO A 94 -6.43 9.31 -5.53
CA PRO A 94 -6.34 9.80 -4.17
C PRO A 94 -6.22 8.61 -3.21
N PHE A 95 -4.98 8.39 -2.78
CA PHE A 95 -4.62 7.42 -1.76
C PHE A 95 -5.27 7.78 -0.42
N GLY A 96 -5.98 6.81 0.17
CA GLY A 96 -6.75 6.98 1.40
C GLY A 96 -6.06 6.47 2.66
N GLY A 97 -5.01 5.65 2.53
CA GLY A 97 -4.31 5.04 3.66
C GLY A 97 -4.09 3.53 3.47
N PHE A 98 -3.50 2.91 4.48
CA PHE A 98 -3.35 1.45 4.57
C PHE A 98 -4.21 0.90 5.71
N HIS A 99 -4.56 -0.38 5.61
CA HIS A 99 -5.08 -1.17 6.73
C HIS A 99 -4.41 -2.55 6.71
N GLY A 100 -4.55 -3.29 7.81
CA GLY A 100 -3.98 -4.63 7.92
C GLY A 100 -4.14 -5.20 9.32
N SER A 101 -3.73 -6.45 9.48
CA SER A 101 -3.74 -7.18 10.75
C SER A 101 -2.34 -7.69 11.08
N THR A 102 -2.04 -7.70 12.39
CA THR A 102 -0.86 -8.40 12.92
C THR A 102 -1.31 -9.43 13.95
N ILE A 103 -0.77 -10.64 13.89
CA ILE A 103 -0.99 -11.69 14.89
C ILE A 103 0.37 -12.03 15.50
N GLU A 104 0.45 -12.00 16.83
CA GLU A 104 1.69 -12.31 17.58
C GLU A 104 2.92 -11.50 17.10
N GLY A 105 2.68 -10.29 16.58
CA GLY A 105 3.72 -9.38 16.10
C GLY A 105 4.19 -9.63 14.66
N VAL A 106 3.49 -10.46 13.88
CA VAL A 106 3.76 -10.73 12.46
C VAL A 106 2.63 -10.17 11.60
N LEU A 107 2.97 -9.60 10.44
CA LEU A 107 1.99 -9.05 9.50
C LEU A 107 1.29 -10.19 8.75
N GLU A 108 -0.03 -10.27 8.93
CA GLU A 108 -0.86 -11.31 8.34
C GLU A 108 -1.56 -10.82 7.07
N SER A 109 -2.03 -9.57 7.09
CA SER A 109 -2.73 -8.96 5.98
C SER A 109 -2.36 -7.50 5.78
N ILE A 110 -2.48 -7.05 4.54
CA ILE A 110 -2.34 -5.65 4.15
C ILE A 110 -3.37 -5.31 3.08
N GLY A 111 -3.93 -4.11 3.19
CA GLY A 111 -4.82 -3.53 2.19
C GLY A 111 -4.63 -2.02 2.08
N VAL A 112 -5.25 -1.46 1.05
CA VAL A 112 -5.14 -0.04 0.69
C VAL A 112 -6.53 0.56 0.62
N TYR A 113 -6.70 1.72 1.26
CA TYR A 113 -7.84 2.58 1.01
C TYR A 113 -7.58 3.43 -0.22
N VAL A 114 -8.52 3.42 -1.16
CA VAL A 114 -8.51 4.29 -2.34
C VAL A 114 -9.76 5.17 -2.27
N LYS A 115 -9.59 6.48 -2.43
CA LYS A 115 -10.71 7.41 -2.53
C LYS A 115 -11.17 7.46 -3.99
N PRO A 116 -12.47 7.32 -4.29
CA PRO A 116 -12.97 7.48 -5.65
C PRO A 116 -12.70 8.91 -6.17
N THR A 117 -12.09 9.04 -7.34
CA THR A 117 -11.89 10.34 -8.03
C THR A 117 -13.08 10.73 -8.92
N ILE A 118 -14.12 9.89 -8.99
CA ILE A 118 -15.30 10.19 -9.78
C ILE A 118 -16.02 11.38 -9.15
N THR A 119 -15.79 12.55 -9.72
CA THR A 119 -16.63 13.71 -9.48
C THR A 119 -17.84 13.53 -10.40
N ILE A 120 -19.06 13.71 -9.91
CA ILE A 120 -20.28 13.54 -10.73
C ILE A 120 -20.19 14.38 -12.02
N SER A 121 -19.47 15.50 -11.99
CA SER A 121 -19.15 16.35 -13.13
C SER A 121 -18.47 15.64 -14.32
N SER A 122 -17.56 14.68 -14.08
CA SER A 122 -16.87 13.96 -15.17
C SER A 122 -17.69 12.82 -15.76
N LEU A 123 -18.70 12.30 -15.03
CA LEU A 123 -19.69 11.38 -15.59
C LEU A 123 -20.65 12.10 -16.54
N ILE A 124 -21.06 13.33 -16.20
CA ILE A 124 -21.95 14.15 -17.05
C ILE A 124 -21.25 14.49 -18.37
N CYS A 125 -19.97 14.91 -18.33
CA CYS A 125 -19.22 15.23 -19.54
C CYS A 125 -19.03 14.01 -20.47
N ALA A 126 -18.79 12.81 -19.93
CA ALA A 126 -18.68 11.58 -20.71
C ALA A 126 -20.01 11.15 -21.37
N GLN A 127 -21.16 11.53 -20.81
CA GLN A 127 -22.47 11.29 -21.42
C GLN A 127 -22.75 12.29 -22.55
N GLU A 128 -22.33 13.55 -22.41
CA GLU A 128 -22.48 14.58 -23.45
C GLU A 128 -21.66 14.27 -24.72
N PHE A 129 -20.44 13.71 -24.59
CA PHE A 129 -19.62 13.30 -25.74
C PHE A 129 -20.19 12.11 -26.52
N ASN A 130 -21.04 11.28 -25.91
CA ASN A 130 -21.69 10.16 -26.59
C ASN A 130 -23.01 10.55 -27.30
N GLY A 131 -23.46 11.81 -27.15
CA GLY A 131 -24.68 12.33 -27.76
C GLY A 131 -24.50 13.03 -29.13
N CYS A 132 -23.26 13.26 -29.58
CA CYS A 132 -22.99 13.98 -30.83
C CYS A 132 -22.50 13.03 -31.94
N ARG A 133 -23.43 12.26 -32.51
CA ARG A 133 -23.28 11.60 -33.81
C ARG A 133 -24.54 11.87 -34.64
N THR A 134 -24.49 12.93 -35.45
CA THR A 134 -25.33 13.10 -36.65
C THR A 134 -24.58 12.57 -37.85
#